data_AF-A0A4R4KP28-F1
#
_entry.id   AF-A0A4R4KP28-F1
#
_cell.length_a   1.000
_cell.length_b   1.000
_cell.length_c   1.000
_cell.angle_alpha   90.00
_cell.angle_beta   90.00
_cell.angle_gamma   90.00
#
_symmetry.space_group_name_H-M   'P 1'
#
loop_
_entity.id
_entity.type
_entity.pdbx_description
1 polymer ?
#
loop_
_entity_poly.entity_id
_entity_poly.type
_entity_poly.pdbx_seq_one_letter_code
_entity_poly.pdbx_strand_id
1 'polypeptide(L)'
;MASARPMASAGWSRPGTRTDDGAHAWRGWERGGSVEWLLAPATPAAASALRAELTDFLRRHAQERDEVEDAGMVISELLGNAVEHAGGPVWVSLDWSAARPTLVVHDLGPSFHLGDLPVPATGSIRGRGLWLVRQLGTELDVVAKRGTGKQVRGVLPVTRRVEVSFDPPRREVNPLPALDEAGPRGFGRESFLRALVVELARTAENRHGPSATEEMVAQVGATVGGQMEEEYRRARDVVGRLSAAQVAECYLRLKSAIGGDFYVISLDDDRIVLGNRRCPFGDTVRRAPALCRMTSSVFGGIAARNHGAAVVLLDERIAVGDPECQVTVLLGASARNNPGGHHYRQGS
;
A
#
# COMPACT_ATOMS: atom_id res chain seq x y z
N MET A 1 -8.12 -35.69 52.22
CA MET A 1 -8.51 -34.81 53.34
C MET A 1 -7.71 -33.53 53.19
N ALA A 2 -8.35 -32.34 53.19
CA ALA A 2 -7.70 -31.03 52.99
C ALA A 2 -6.93 -30.84 51.65
N SER A 3 -6.57 -29.62 51.22
CA SER A 3 -7.27 -28.32 51.34
C SER A 3 -6.78 -27.41 50.19
N ALA A 4 -7.50 -26.32 49.92
CA ALA A 4 -7.30 -25.48 48.74
C ALA A 4 -6.46 -24.20 48.97
N ARG A 5 -5.96 -23.68 47.84
CA ARG A 5 -5.87 -22.24 47.50
C ARG A 5 -4.64 -21.43 48.03
N PRO A 6 -4.40 -20.17 47.57
CA PRO A 6 -3.21 -19.92 46.72
C PRO A 6 -2.37 -18.69 47.12
N MET A 7 -1.38 -18.34 46.29
CA MET A 7 -0.80 -16.98 46.23
C MET A 7 -0.71 -16.47 44.78
N ALA A 8 -0.57 -15.15 44.60
CA ALA A 8 -0.66 -14.49 43.29
C ALA A 8 0.32 -13.31 43.16
N SER A 9 0.82 -13.08 41.94
CA SER A 9 1.48 -11.85 41.45
C SER A 9 1.77 -11.98 39.93
N ALA A 10 2.02 -10.93 39.13
CA ALA A 10 1.53 -9.55 39.08
C ALA A 10 2.14 -8.85 37.82
N GLY A 11 1.41 -7.92 37.18
CA GLY A 11 1.89 -7.15 35.99
C GLY A 11 1.78 -7.91 34.66
N TRP A 12 1.88 -7.29 33.47
CA TRP A 12 2.41 -5.96 33.08
C TRP A 12 1.52 -5.25 32.03
N SER A 13 1.71 -3.94 31.83
CA SER A 13 0.88 -3.02 30.99
C SER A 13 1.72 -1.84 30.47
N ARG A 14 1.46 -1.09 29.38
CA ARG A 14 0.49 -1.19 28.23
C ARG A 14 1.26 -0.71 26.95
N PRO A 15 0.93 0.32 26.10
CA PRO A 15 -0.28 1.12 25.80
C PRO A 15 -0.70 1.09 24.31
N GLY A 16 -1.70 1.92 23.92
CA GLY A 16 -1.98 2.33 22.53
C GLY A 16 -3.13 1.58 21.82
N THR A 17 -4.09 2.24 21.15
CA THR A 17 -4.46 3.67 21.19
C THR A 17 -5.41 3.97 22.37
N ARG A 18 -5.50 5.24 22.77
CA ARG A 18 -6.47 5.74 23.75
C ARG A 18 -7.18 6.94 23.14
N THR A 19 -8.44 6.77 22.75
CA THR A 19 -9.37 7.87 22.57
C THR A 19 -9.99 8.18 23.92
N ASP A 20 -9.73 9.37 24.47
CA ASP A 20 -10.41 9.85 25.66
C ASP A 20 -11.84 10.30 25.30
N ASP A 21 -12.77 9.34 25.26
CA ASP A 21 -14.21 9.62 25.47
C ASP A 21 -15.01 8.33 25.74
N GLY A 22 -15.46 8.16 26.99
CA GLY A 22 -16.69 7.45 27.43
C GLY A 22 -16.96 5.97 27.09
N ALA A 23 -16.31 5.35 26.10
CA ALA A 23 -16.71 4.06 25.55
C ALA A 23 -15.54 3.06 25.46
N HIS A 24 -15.58 1.99 26.26
CA HIS A 24 -14.56 0.95 26.24
C HIS A 24 -14.91 -0.15 25.24
N ALA A 25 -14.44 0.02 23.99
CA ALA A 25 -14.26 -1.08 23.05
C ALA A 25 -12.87 -1.71 23.27
N TRP A 26 -12.81 -3.03 23.51
CA TRP A 26 -11.54 -3.77 23.57
C TRP A 26 -11.42 -4.71 22.36
N ARG A 27 -10.36 -4.54 21.56
CA ARG A 27 -10.07 -5.39 20.38
C ARG A 27 -9.43 -6.72 20.82
N GLY A 28 -10.03 -7.83 20.42
CA GLY A 28 -9.51 -9.18 20.61
C GLY A 28 -8.39 -9.54 19.62
N TRP A 29 -7.59 -10.54 19.97
CA TRP A 29 -6.47 -11.03 19.14
C TRP A 29 -6.96 -11.94 18.01
N GLU A 30 -6.39 -11.78 16.81
CA GLU A 30 -6.71 -12.54 15.60
C GLU A 30 -6.44 -14.05 15.77
N ARG A 31 -7.52 -14.86 15.82
CA ARG A 31 -7.44 -16.34 15.78
C ARG A 31 -8.22 -16.87 14.58
N GLY A 32 -7.50 -17.13 13.49
CA GLY A 32 -8.04 -17.76 12.28
C GLY A 32 -8.65 -16.81 11.25
N GLY A 33 -8.35 -15.51 11.31
CA GLY A 33 -8.87 -14.51 10.36
C GLY A 33 -10.14 -13.78 10.82
N SER A 34 -10.62 -14.06 12.03
CA SER A 34 -11.64 -13.26 12.71
C SER A 34 -11.03 -12.17 13.58
N VAL A 35 -11.74 -11.04 13.67
CA VAL A 35 -11.48 -9.92 14.58
C VAL A 35 -12.66 -9.81 15.54
N GLU A 36 -12.40 -9.50 16.81
CA GLU A 36 -13.43 -9.44 17.86
C GLU A 36 -13.39 -8.13 18.65
N TRP A 37 -14.54 -7.68 19.13
CA TRP A 37 -14.72 -6.47 19.95
C TRP A 37 -15.73 -6.74 21.07
N LEU A 38 -15.49 -6.17 22.24
CA LEU A 38 -16.45 -6.14 23.36
C LEU A 38 -16.83 -4.71 23.70
N LEU A 39 -18.14 -4.40 23.66
CA LEU A 39 -18.72 -3.14 24.12
C LEU A 39 -19.16 -3.29 25.58
N ALA A 40 -18.44 -2.66 26.51
CA ALA A 40 -18.75 -2.72 27.94
C ALA A 40 -18.47 -1.35 28.61
N PRO A 41 -19.50 -0.53 28.91
CA PRO A 41 -20.93 -0.74 28.64
C PRO A 41 -21.29 -0.68 27.14
N ALA A 42 -22.37 -1.37 26.76
CA ALA A 42 -22.96 -1.30 25.43
C ALA A 42 -23.79 0.00 25.30
N THR A 43 -23.21 1.05 24.72
CA THR A 43 -23.87 2.37 24.56
C THR A 43 -24.02 2.74 23.08
N PRO A 44 -24.97 3.65 22.73
CA PRO A 44 -25.12 4.13 21.35
C PRO A 44 -23.85 4.78 20.79
N ALA A 45 -23.07 5.46 21.65
CA ALA A 45 -21.76 6.00 21.29
C ALA A 45 -20.75 4.89 20.94
N ALA A 46 -20.68 3.83 21.77
CA ALA A 46 -19.82 2.68 21.50
C ALA A 46 -20.18 1.95 20.20
N ALA A 47 -21.47 1.77 19.91
CA ALA A 47 -21.92 1.19 18.64
C ALA A 47 -21.61 2.08 17.43
N SER A 48 -21.77 3.40 17.55
CA SER A 48 -21.43 4.34 16.48
C SER A 48 -19.93 4.34 16.16
N ALA A 49 -19.08 4.29 17.19
CA ALA A 49 -17.62 4.19 17.05
C ALA A 49 -17.20 2.85 16.42
N LEU A 50 -17.73 1.72 16.92
CA LEU A 50 -17.44 0.40 16.34
C LEU A 50 -17.92 0.28 14.90
N ARG A 51 -19.08 0.84 14.56
CA ARG A 51 -19.54 0.91 13.17
C ARG A 51 -18.53 1.63 12.28
N ALA A 52 -17.99 2.76 12.72
CA ALA A 52 -16.97 3.48 11.94
C ALA A 52 -15.71 2.63 11.73
N GLU A 53 -15.21 1.97 12.79
CA GLU A 53 -14.04 1.07 12.70
C GLU A 53 -14.29 -0.12 11.74
N LEU A 54 -15.47 -0.75 11.81
CA LEU A 54 -15.88 -1.83 10.91
C LEU A 54 -15.97 -1.34 9.46
N THR A 55 -16.63 -0.20 9.20
CA THR A 55 -16.76 0.37 7.86
C THR A 55 -15.39 0.73 7.26
N ASP A 56 -14.47 1.31 8.04
CA ASP A 56 -13.11 1.59 7.58
C ASP A 56 -12.21 0.33 7.47
N PHE A 57 -12.55 -0.77 8.14
CA PHE A 57 -11.96 -2.08 7.85
C PHE A 57 -12.48 -2.68 6.54
N LEU A 58 -13.79 -2.64 6.30
CA LEU A 58 -14.40 -3.07 5.03
C LEU A 58 -13.83 -2.29 3.84
N ARG A 59 -13.78 -0.96 3.94
CA ARG A 59 -13.23 -0.04 2.92
C ARG A 59 -11.78 -0.32 2.50
N ARG A 60 -10.98 -0.98 3.34
CA ARG A 60 -9.58 -1.35 3.04
C ARG A 60 -9.42 -2.64 2.25
N HIS A 61 -10.42 -3.52 2.24
CA HIS A 61 -10.33 -4.87 1.66
C HIS A 61 -11.50 -5.24 0.74
N ALA A 62 -12.51 -4.37 0.59
CA ALA A 62 -13.60 -4.53 -0.37
C ALA A 62 -13.12 -4.42 -1.82
N GLN A 63 -13.87 -5.05 -2.73
CA GLN A 63 -13.66 -4.96 -4.17
C GLN A 63 -14.17 -3.61 -4.70
N GLU A 64 -15.41 -3.24 -4.40
CA GLU A 64 -16.04 -1.96 -4.79
C GLU A 64 -16.36 -1.07 -3.58
N ARG A 65 -16.68 0.21 -3.83
CA ARG A 65 -17.02 1.16 -2.75
C ARG A 65 -18.46 1.03 -2.28
N ASP A 66 -19.40 0.90 -3.21
CA ASP A 66 -20.84 0.97 -2.94
C ASP A 66 -21.29 -0.20 -2.03
N GLU A 67 -20.70 -1.39 -2.23
CA GLU A 67 -20.82 -2.56 -1.34
C GLU A 67 -20.53 -2.24 0.14
N VAL A 68 -19.61 -1.31 0.42
CA VAL A 68 -19.23 -0.91 1.79
C VAL A 68 -20.29 -0.04 2.43
N GLU A 69 -21.07 0.70 1.65
CA GLU A 69 -22.17 1.52 2.15
C GLU A 69 -23.38 0.63 2.51
N ASP A 70 -23.71 -0.35 1.66
CA ASP A 70 -24.71 -1.39 1.96
C ASP A 70 -24.32 -2.21 3.19
N ALA A 71 -23.08 -2.71 3.27
CA ALA A 71 -22.60 -3.41 4.46
C ALA A 71 -22.59 -2.52 5.71
N GLY A 72 -22.30 -1.22 5.56
CA GLY A 72 -22.39 -0.22 6.62
C GLY A 72 -23.82 -0.02 7.15
N MET A 73 -24.84 -0.12 6.30
CA MET A 73 -26.25 -0.15 6.72
C MET A 73 -26.56 -1.41 7.53
N VAL A 74 -26.14 -2.58 7.06
CA VAL A 74 -26.34 -3.87 7.79
C VAL A 74 -25.67 -3.84 9.17
N ILE A 75 -24.44 -3.31 9.28
CA ILE A 75 -23.74 -3.12 10.56
C ILE A 75 -24.51 -2.13 11.46
N SER A 76 -25.02 -1.02 10.90
CA SER A 76 -25.79 -0.01 11.66
C SER A 76 -27.00 -0.64 12.35
N GLU A 77 -27.78 -1.42 11.61
CA GLU A 77 -28.98 -2.08 12.13
C GLU A 77 -28.63 -3.17 13.15
N LEU A 78 -27.65 -4.03 12.88
CA LEU A 78 -27.29 -5.12 13.79
C LEU A 78 -26.71 -4.62 15.13
N LEU A 79 -25.87 -3.57 15.11
CA LEU A 79 -25.35 -2.96 16.34
C LEU A 79 -26.41 -2.11 17.05
N GLY A 80 -27.27 -1.42 16.32
CA GLY A 80 -28.38 -0.63 16.88
C GLY A 80 -29.37 -1.49 17.65
N ASN A 81 -29.89 -2.55 17.01
CA ASN A 81 -30.82 -3.50 17.64
C ASN A 81 -30.17 -4.22 18.84
N ALA A 82 -28.86 -4.51 18.78
CA ALA A 82 -28.15 -5.10 19.92
C ALA A 82 -28.04 -4.11 21.10
N VAL A 83 -27.65 -2.85 20.87
CA VAL A 83 -27.53 -1.86 21.95
C VAL A 83 -28.88 -1.39 22.51
N GLU A 84 -29.94 -1.31 21.70
CA GLU A 84 -31.29 -0.94 22.18
C GLU A 84 -31.91 -2.04 23.07
N HIS A 85 -31.45 -3.29 22.97
CA HIS A 85 -32.06 -4.45 23.64
C HIS A 85 -31.13 -5.24 24.58
N ALA A 86 -29.83 -4.93 24.61
CA ALA A 86 -28.87 -5.63 25.47
C ALA A 86 -29.09 -5.32 26.96
N GLY A 87 -29.28 -6.37 27.75
CA GLY A 87 -29.27 -6.29 29.21
C GLY A 87 -27.87 -6.33 29.83
N GLY A 88 -26.81 -6.15 29.02
CA GLY A 88 -25.42 -6.36 29.42
C GLY A 88 -24.41 -5.96 28.33
N PRO A 89 -23.17 -6.48 28.40
CA PRO A 89 -22.16 -6.24 27.38
C PRO A 89 -22.52 -6.89 26.04
N VAL A 90 -22.13 -6.26 24.94
CA VAL A 90 -22.31 -6.81 23.58
C VAL A 90 -20.95 -7.26 23.03
N TRP A 91 -20.86 -8.51 22.62
CA TRP A 91 -19.71 -9.04 21.88
C TRP A 91 -19.99 -8.99 20.38
N VAL A 92 -19.00 -8.59 19.59
CA VAL A 92 -19.09 -8.48 18.13
C VAL A 92 -17.87 -9.16 17.53
N SER A 93 -18.06 -9.98 16.50
CA SER A 93 -16.94 -10.51 15.72
C SER A 93 -17.21 -10.47 14.22
N LEU A 94 -16.15 -10.31 13.45
CA LEU A 94 -16.16 -10.25 11.99
C LEU A 94 -15.15 -11.26 11.46
N ASP A 95 -15.62 -12.22 10.67
CA ASP A 95 -14.80 -13.22 9.95
C ASP A 95 -14.83 -12.88 8.46
N TRP A 96 -13.64 -12.69 7.84
CA TRP A 96 -13.50 -12.46 6.40
C TRP A 96 -12.57 -13.48 5.72
N SER A 97 -12.62 -14.73 6.19
CA SER A 97 -11.96 -15.88 5.55
C SER A 97 -12.56 -16.23 4.18
N ALA A 98 -13.86 -16.00 3.98
CA ALA A 98 -14.60 -16.27 2.74
C ALA A 98 -14.72 -15.02 1.83
N ALA A 99 -15.32 -15.17 0.65
CA ALA A 99 -15.51 -14.08 -0.31
C ALA A 99 -16.36 -12.92 0.25
N ARG A 100 -17.41 -13.21 1.03
CA ARG A 100 -18.21 -12.22 1.79
C ARG A 100 -17.97 -12.41 3.29
N PRO A 101 -17.84 -11.34 4.10
CA PRO A 101 -17.60 -11.49 5.52
C PRO A 101 -18.86 -11.87 6.31
N THR A 102 -18.69 -12.64 7.37
CA THR A 102 -19.73 -12.91 8.37
C THR A 102 -19.54 -11.97 9.56
N LEU A 103 -20.53 -11.12 9.85
CA LEU A 103 -20.65 -10.42 11.13
C LEU A 103 -21.46 -11.29 12.10
N VAL A 104 -21.01 -11.36 13.35
CA VAL A 104 -21.75 -11.94 14.48
C VAL A 104 -21.88 -10.88 15.56
N VAL A 105 -23.08 -10.69 16.08
CA VAL A 105 -23.37 -9.83 17.23
C VAL A 105 -24.05 -10.68 18.31
N HIS A 106 -23.55 -10.62 19.54
CA HIS A 106 -23.98 -11.48 20.64
C HIS A 106 -24.18 -10.65 21.91
N ASP A 107 -25.44 -10.54 22.35
CA ASP A 107 -25.80 -9.95 23.64
C ASP A 107 -25.47 -10.94 24.76
N LEU A 108 -24.64 -10.52 25.73
CA LEU A 108 -24.26 -11.30 26.91
C LEU A 108 -25.20 -11.05 28.11
N GLY A 109 -26.27 -10.27 27.93
CA GLY A 109 -27.29 -10.00 28.92
C GLY A 109 -28.17 -11.21 29.30
N PRO A 110 -28.96 -11.09 30.40
CA PRO A 110 -29.83 -12.15 30.88
C PRO A 110 -31.09 -12.34 30.01
N SER A 111 -30.96 -13.16 28.96
CA SER A 111 -32.03 -13.90 28.26
C SER A 111 -33.39 -13.18 28.08
N PHE A 112 -33.52 -12.31 27.07
CA PHE A 112 -34.85 -11.88 26.59
C PHE A 112 -35.55 -13.04 25.83
N HIS A 113 -36.81 -13.35 26.17
CA HIS A 113 -37.60 -14.37 25.50
C HIS A 113 -37.88 -14.03 24.01
N LEU A 114 -38.32 -15.01 23.23
CA LEU A 114 -38.60 -14.84 21.79
C LEU A 114 -40.08 -14.59 21.46
N GLY A 115 -40.95 -14.48 22.48
CA GLY A 115 -42.40 -14.33 22.29
C GLY A 115 -42.83 -12.92 21.89
N ASP A 116 -42.15 -11.89 22.43
CA ASP A 116 -42.62 -10.50 22.37
C ASP A 116 -42.02 -9.71 21.20
N LEU A 117 -42.06 -10.28 20.00
CA LEU A 117 -41.87 -9.52 18.75
C LEU A 117 -43.24 -8.97 18.31
N PRO A 118 -43.51 -7.67 18.43
CA PRO A 118 -44.78 -7.11 17.98
C PRO A 118 -44.91 -7.23 16.46
N VAL A 119 -46.03 -7.80 16.00
CA VAL A 119 -46.39 -7.79 14.58
C VAL A 119 -46.44 -6.33 14.10
N PRO A 120 -45.75 -5.95 13.02
CA PRO A 120 -45.65 -4.53 12.63
C PRO A 120 -47.01 -3.93 12.29
N ALA A 121 -47.50 -3.03 13.14
CA ALA A 121 -48.61 -2.16 12.79
C ALA A 121 -48.19 -1.26 11.60
N THR A 122 -49.02 -1.24 10.55
CA THR A 122 -48.78 -0.49 9.32
C THR A 122 -48.70 1.01 9.62
N GLY A 123 -47.46 1.53 9.70
CA GLY A 123 -47.16 2.92 10.06
C GLY A 123 -45.92 3.09 10.93
N SER A 124 -45.46 2.04 11.63
CA SER A 124 -44.27 2.12 12.51
C SER A 124 -42.95 2.33 11.75
N ILE A 125 -42.00 2.99 12.42
CA ILE A 125 -40.59 3.12 12.01
C ILE A 125 -39.76 1.93 12.55
N ARG A 126 -40.03 1.47 13.78
CA ARG A 126 -39.37 0.28 14.35
C ARG A 126 -39.71 -0.96 13.52
N GLY A 127 -38.70 -1.78 13.25
CA GLY A 127 -38.81 -3.05 12.49
C GLY A 127 -38.41 -2.97 11.01
N ARG A 128 -38.20 -1.77 10.43
CA ARG A 128 -37.77 -1.65 9.03
C ARG A 128 -36.34 -2.15 8.78
N GLY A 129 -35.46 -2.07 9.78
CA GLY A 129 -34.05 -2.49 9.70
C GLY A 129 -33.85 -3.91 9.19
N LEU A 130 -34.35 -4.91 9.93
CA LEU A 130 -34.24 -6.32 9.52
C LEU A 130 -34.96 -6.65 8.20
N TRP A 131 -35.92 -5.83 7.78
CA TRP A 131 -36.56 -5.96 6.46
C TRP A 131 -35.64 -5.44 5.34
N LEU A 132 -35.00 -4.28 5.53
CA LEU A 132 -33.99 -3.74 4.62
C LEU A 132 -32.77 -4.68 4.48
N VAL A 133 -32.26 -5.20 5.60
CA VAL A 133 -31.15 -6.17 5.57
C VAL A 133 -31.52 -7.43 4.77
N ARG A 134 -32.77 -7.91 4.86
CA ARG A 134 -33.27 -9.01 4.03
C ARG A 134 -33.49 -8.64 2.55
N GLN A 135 -33.70 -7.37 2.22
CA GLN A 135 -33.73 -6.89 0.82
C GLN A 135 -32.32 -6.77 0.23
N LEU A 136 -31.32 -6.38 1.02
CA LEU A 136 -29.90 -6.29 0.65
C LEU A 136 -29.20 -7.67 0.53
N GLY A 137 -29.92 -8.74 0.24
CA GLY A 137 -29.36 -10.08 -0.01
C GLY A 137 -28.55 -10.71 1.14
N THR A 138 -28.67 -10.16 2.36
CA THR A 138 -27.94 -10.65 3.54
C THR A 138 -28.60 -11.90 4.10
N GLU A 139 -27.86 -13.01 4.13
CA GLU A 139 -28.24 -14.21 4.86
C GLU A 139 -28.16 -13.91 6.38
N LEU A 140 -29.32 -13.69 7.00
CA LEU A 140 -29.48 -13.51 8.45
C LEU A 140 -29.90 -14.81 9.13
N ASP A 141 -29.11 -15.25 10.11
CA ASP A 141 -29.41 -16.35 11.02
C ASP A 141 -29.48 -15.83 12.47
N VAL A 142 -30.46 -16.30 13.24
CA VAL A 142 -30.79 -15.78 14.59
C VAL A 142 -30.89 -16.96 15.56
N VAL A 143 -29.79 -17.22 16.26
CA VAL A 143 -29.64 -18.37 17.15
C VAL A 143 -29.86 -17.94 18.60
N ALA A 144 -31.06 -18.18 19.11
CA ALA A 144 -31.38 -18.01 20.53
C ALA A 144 -31.03 -19.29 21.32
N LYS A 145 -29.92 -19.27 22.08
CA LYS A 145 -29.58 -20.37 22.99
C LYS A 145 -30.44 -20.28 24.25
N ARG A 146 -31.11 -21.39 24.59
CA ARG A 146 -31.93 -21.49 25.81
C ARG A 146 -31.06 -21.28 27.06
N GLY A 147 -31.16 -20.10 27.67
CA GLY A 147 -30.51 -19.73 28.93
C GLY A 147 -29.29 -18.82 28.81
N THR A 148 -28.77 -18.53 27.61
CA THR A 148 -27.58 -17.66 27.42
C THR A 148 -27.67 -16.82 26.14
N GLY A 149 -27.96 -15.52 26.31
CA GLY A 149 -27.80 -14.48 25.29
C GLY A 149 -28.70 -14.59 24.05
N LYS A 150 -28.53 -13.62 23.13
CA LYS A 150 -29.05 -13.69 21.75
C LYS A 150 -27.89 -13.52 20.78
N GLN A 151 -27.71 -14.47 19.85
CA GLN A 151 -26.71 -14.40 18.79
C GLN A 151 -27.40 -14.11 17.45
N VAL A 152 -27.01 -13.03 16.80
CA VAL A 152 -27.42 -12.71 15.42
C VAL A 152 -26.19 -12.80 14.52
N ARG A 153 -26.32 -13.48 13.39
CA ARG A 153 -25.29 -13.68 12.37
C ARG A 153 -25.78 -13.13 11.04
N GLY A 154 -24.95 -12.37 10.34
CA GLY A 154 -25.26 -11.83 9.01
C GLY A 154 -24.07 -11.92 8.06
N VAL A 155 -24.29 -12.43 6.84
CA VAL A 155 -23.30 -12.38 5.76
C VAL A 155 -23.40 -11.04 5.04
N LEU A 156 -22.45 -10.13 5.29
CA LEU A 156 -22.52 -8.76 4.80
C LEU A 156 -22.43 -8.70 3.26
N PRO A 157 -23.14 -7.76 2.60
CA PRO A 157 -23.17 -7.62 1.14
C PRO A 157 -21.92 -6.89 0.59
N VAL A 158 -20.73 -7.40 0.92
CA VAL A 158 -19.45 -6.85 0.46
C VAL A 158 -18.49 -7.95 0.07
N THR A 159 -17.86 -7.80 -1.09
CA THR A 159 -16.96 -8.80 -1.68
C THR A 159 -15.52 -8.46 -1.35
N ARG A 160 -14.74 -9.45 -0.90
CA ARG A 160 -13.31 -9.26 -0.68
C ARG A 160 -12.61 -9.07 -2.02
N ARG A 161 -11.77 -8.04 -2.13
CA ARG A 161 -10.85 -7.88 -3.25
C ARG A 161 -9.97 -9.12 -3.37
N VAL A 162 -9.96 -9.75 -4.54
CA VAL A 162 -9.09 -10.89 -4.82
C VAL A 162 -7.67 -10.39 -5.04
N GLU A 163 -6.80 -10.62 -4.05
CA GLU A 163 -5.36 -10.50 -4.24
C GLU A 163 -4.91 -11.66 -5.15
N VAL A 164 -4.18 -11.33 -6.23
CA VAL A 164 -3.73 -12.34 -7.20
C VAL A 164 -2.64 -13.18 -6.57
N SER A 165 -2.97 -14.40 -6.16
CA SER A 165 -1.99 -15.39 -5.73
C SER A 165 -1.10 -15.78 -6.91
N PHE A 166 0.21 -15.60 -6.76
CA PHE A 166 1.19 -16.10 -7.71
C PHE A 166 1.79 -17.39 -7.17
N ASP A 167 1.37 -18.53 -7.72
CA ASP A 167 2.12 -19.77 -7.56
C ASP A 167 3.53 -19.55 -8.16
N PRO A 168 4.62 -19.68 -7.37
CA PRO A 168 5.95 -19.44 -7.89
C PRO A 168 6.27 -20.50 -8.96
N PRO A 169 6.74 -20.11 -10.16
CA PRO A 169 7.06 -21.06 -11.22
C PRO A 169 8.10 -22.06 -10.74
N ARG A 170 8.07 -23.30 -11.27
CA ARG A 170 8.95 -24.40 -10.86
C ARG A 170 10.42 -24.15 -11.23
N ARG A 171 11.06 -23.29 -10.46
CA ARG A 171 12.46 -22.89 -10.55
C ARG A 171 12.87 -22.51 -11.98
N GLU A 172 12.22 -21.49 -12.53
CA GLU A 172 12.92 -20.64 -13.50
C GLU A 172 14.27 -20.27 -12.89
N VAL A 173 15.35 -20.45 -13.64
CA VAL A 173 16.68 -20.04 -13.20
C VAL A 173 16.78 -18.53 -13.38
N ASN A 174 16.14 -17.79 -12.49
CA ASN A 174 16.49 -16.40 -12.25
C ASN A 174 17.92 -16.40 -11.67
N PRO A 175 18.93 -15.95 -12.42
CA PRO A 175 20.33 -15.98 -11.99
C PRO A 175 20.70 -14.66 -11.28
N LEU A 176 19.71 -13.96 -10.72
CA LEU A 176 19.86 -12.72 -9.98
C LEU A 176 19.42 -12.94 -8.52
N PRO A 177 20.24 -12.54 -7.52
CA PRO A 177 21.60 -12.07 -7.68
C PRO A 177 22.53 -13.18 -8.22
N ALA A 178 23.61 -12.79 -8.89
CA ALA A 178 24.53 -13.76 -9.47
C ALA A 178 25.30 -14.49 -8.35
N LEU A 179 25.59 -15.78 -8.54
CA LEU A 179 26.09 -16.65 -7.46
C LEU A 179 27.47 -16.24 -6.90
N ASP A 180 28.24 -15.50 -7.69
CA ASP A 180 29.50 -14.85 -7.32
C ASP A 180 29.34 -13.62 -6.42
N GLU A 181 28.13 -13.05 -6.33
CA GLU A 181 27.77 -12.00 -5.36
C GLU A 181 27.43 -12.55 -3.96
N ALA A 182 27.40 -13.88 -3.79
CA ALA A 182 27.10 -14.49 -2.50
C ALA A 182 28.32 -14.40 -1.55
N GLY A 183 28.19 -13.60 -0.50
CA GLY A 183 29.17 -13.59 0.59
C GLY A 183 29.01 -14.80 1.53
N PRO A 184 29.86 -14.93 2.56
CA PRO A 184 29.82 -16.02 3.55
C PRO A 184 28.52 -16.14 4.37
N ARG A 185 27.53 -15.27 4.15
CA ARG A 185 26.18 -15.31 4.76
C ARG A 185 25.06 -15.27 3.71
N GLY A 186 25.36 -15.59 2.45
CA GLY A 186 24.47 -15.39 1.31
C GLY A 186 24.58 -13.98 0.70
N PHE A 187 23.56 -13.60 -0.07
CA PHE A 187 23.54 -12.34 -0.81
C PHE A 187 23.47 -11.10 0.08
N GLY A 188 24.19 -10.05 -0.31
CA GLY A 188 24.10 -8.73 0.32
C GLY A 188 22.78 -8.02 0.02
N ARG A 189 22.44 -7.04 0.87
CA ARG A 189 21.25 -6.18 0.69
C ARG A 189 21.23 -5.51 -0.69
N GLU A 190 22.38 -5.03 -1.14
CA GLU A 190 22.52 -4.33 -2.43
C GLU A 190 22.28 -5.28 -3.61
N SER A 191 22.99 -6.40 -3.67
CA SER A 191 22.81 -7.44 -4.69
C SER A 191 21.36 -7.94 -4.75
N PHE A 192 20.70 -8.11 -3.59
CA PHE A 192 19.30 -8.52 -3.49
C PHE A 192 18.31 -7.46 -4.01
N LEU A 193 18.44 -6.20 -3.58
CA LEU A 193 17.56 -5.11 -4.05
C LEU A 193 17.77 -4.82 -5.54
N ARG A 194 19.01 -4.89 -6.02
CA ARG A 194 19.37 -4.72 -7.44
C ARG A 194 18.75 -5.83 -8.30
N ALA A 195 18.82 -7.08 -7.86
CA ALA A 195 18.13 -8.21 -8.48
C ALA A 195 16.61 -8.03 -8.52
N LEU A 196 16.00 -7.61 -7.39
CA LEU A 196 14.55 -7.37 -7.29
C LEU A 196 14.08 -6.27 -8.27
N VAL A 197 14.80 -5.16 -8.39
CA VAL A 197 14.44 -4.08 -9.33
C VAL A 197 14.57 -4.52 -10.79
N VAL A 198 15.62 -5.26 -11.15
CA VAL A 198 15.79 -5.82 -12.50
C VAL A 198 14.69 -6.82 -12.83
N GLU A 199 14.33 -7.71 -11.90
CA GLU A 199 13.30 -8.72 -12.13
C GLU A 199 11.89 -8.13 -12.18
N LEU A 200 11.60 -7.10 -11.37
CA LEU A 200 10.34 -6.34 -11.47
C LEU A 200 10.21 -5.63 -12.82
N ALA A 201 11.27 -5.00 -13.32
CA ALA A 201 11.27 -4.38 -14.64
C ALA A 201 11.10 -5.42 -15.76
N ARG A 202 11.83 -6.55 -15.71
CA ARG A 202 11.67 -7.68 -16.65
C ARG A 202 10.24 -8.23 -16.64
N THR A 203 9.66 -8.38 -15.46
CA THR A 203 8.28 -8.92 -15.29
C THR A 203 7.23 -7.94 -15.83
N ALA A 204 7.42 -6.63 -15.60
CA ALA A 204 6.58 -5.61 -16.21
C ALA A 204 6.69 -5.62 -17.74
N GLU A 205 7.90 -5.72 -18.28
CA GLU A 205 8.15 -5.74 -19.73
C GLU A 205 7.52 -6.97 -20.40
N ASN A 206 7.67 -8.15 -19.80
CA ASN A 206 7.03 -9.39 -20.26
C ASN A 206 5.49 -9.34 -20.23
N ARG A 207 4.89 -8.55 -19.33
CA ARG A 207 3.43 -8.53 -19.10
C ARG A 207 2.70 -7.37 -19.78
N HIS A 208 3.36 -6.23 -19.93
CA HIS A 208 2.78 -4.97 -20.40
C HIS A 208 3.50 -4.41 -21.64
N GLY A 209 4.60 -5.03 -22.07
CA GLY A 209 5.43 -4.56 -23.18
C GLY A 209 6.45 -3.49 -22.79
N PRO A 210 7.39 -3.18 -23.69
CA PRO A 210 8.50 -2.26 -23.41
C PRO A 210 8.01 -0.82 -23.15
N SER A 211 7.13 -0.26 -23.99
CA SER A 211 6.72 1.15 -23.87
C SER A 211 6.01 1.45 -22.53
N ALA A 212 5.07 0.60 -22.10
CA ALA A 212 4.39 0.76 -20.82
C ALA A 212 5.37 0.62 -19.63
N THR A 213 6.38 -0.24 -19.77
CA THR A 213 7.41 -0.42 -18.73
C THR A 213 8.37 0.76 -18.69
N GLU A 214 8.77 1.30 -19.85
CA GLU A 214 9.50 2.56 -19.93
C GLU A 214 8.73 3.71 -19.27
N GLU A 215 7.42 3.83 -19.47
CA GLU A 215 6.59 4.86 -18.81
C GLU A 215 6.57 4.70 -17.28
N MET A 216 6.35 3.48 -16.77
CA MET A 216 6.40 3.19 -15.32
C MET A 216 7.77 3.53 -14.72
N VAL A 217 8.85 3.10 -15.38
CA VAL A 217 10.24 3.32 -14.94
C VAL A 217 10.64 4.80 -15.07
N ALA A 218 10.14 5.50 -16.09
CA ALA A 218 10.31 6.94 -16.23
C ALA A 218 9.68 7.69 -15.05
N GLN A 219 8.45 7.34 -14.68
CA GLN A 219 7.74 7.95 -13.55
C GLN A 219 8.50 7.75 -12.23
N VAL A 220 8.99 6.54 -11.95
CA VAL A 220 9.82 6.26 -10.77
C VAL A 220 11.05 7.16 -10.72
N GLY A 221 11.80 7.25 -11.82
CA GLY A 221 12.99 8.12 -11.89
C GLY A 221 12.67 9.62 -11.80
N ALA A 222 11.52 10.07 -12.32
CA ALA A 222 11.09 11.47 -12.22
C ALA A 222 10.75 11.87 -10.77
N THR A 223 10.03 11.02 -10.04
CA THR A 223 9.73 11.19 -8.61
C THR A 223 11.01 11.14 -7.76
N VAL A 224 11.82 10.09 -7.92
CA VAL A 224 13.04 9.87 -7.12
C VAL A 224 14.10 10.94 -7.40
N GLY A 225 14.23 11.39 -8.64
CA GLY A 225 15.13 12.49 -9.03
C GLY A 225 14.78 13.86 -8.42
N GLY A 226 13.55 14.07 -7.94
CA GLY A 226 13.19 15.27 -7.17
C GLY A 226 13.84 15.28 -5.78
N GLN A 227 13.73 14.17 -5.05
CA GLN A 227 14.33 14.02 -3.71
C GLN A 227 15.87 14.08 -3.74
N MET A 228 16.48 13.63 -4.84
CA MET A 228 17.93 13.65 -5.04
C MET A 228 18.48 15.04 -5.39
N GLU A 229 17.70 15.85 -6.12
CA GLU A 229 18.03 17.26 -6.35
C GLU A 229 17.99 18.07 -5.04
N GLU A 230 16.97 17.81 -4.21
CA GLU A 230 16.82 18.42 -2.88
C GLU A 230 17.95 18.02 -1.92
N GLU A 231 18.46 16.78 -2.02
CA GLU A 231 19.67 16.35 -1.29
C GLU A 231 20.90 17.15 -1.72
N TYR A 232 21.16 17.24 -3.04
CA TYR A 232 22.31 17.99 -3.58
C TYR A 232 22.27 19.46 -3.15
N ARG A 233 21.10 20.10 -3.21
CA ARG A 233 20.90 21.50 -2.78
C ARG A 233 21.28 21.72 -1.33
N ARG A 234 20.80 20.86 -0.42
CA ARG A 234 21.12 20.92 1.02
C ARG A 234 22.59 20.61 1.30
N ALA A 235 23.16 19.65 0.56
CA ALA A 235 24.57 19.26 0.72
C ALA A 235 25.55 20.35 0.23
N ARG A 236 25.11 21.27 -0.63
CA ARG A 236 25.93 22.30 -1.28
C ARG A 236 25.50 23.76 -1.01
N ASP A 237 24.49 23.95 -0.16
CA ASP A 237 23.88 25.25 0.19
C ASP A 237 23.41 26.07 -1.04
N VAL A 238 22.76 25.40 -2.01
CA VAL A 238 22.36 26.03 -3.29
C VAL A 238 20.87 26.36 -3.35
N VAL A 239 20.57 27.66 -3.28
CA VAL A 239 19.24 28.25 -3.45
C VAL A 239 18.98 28.65 -4.90
N GLY A 240 17.73 28.55 -5.37
CA GLY A 240 17.32 28.99 -6.71
C GLY A 240 17.49 27.91 -7.80
N ARG A 241 17.80 28.30 -9.03
CA ARG A 241 18.06 27.35 -10.14
C ARG A 241 19.54 26.97 -10.19
N LEU A 242 19.83 25.70 -10.43
CA LEU A 242 21.18 25.20 -10.67
C LEU A 242 21.70 25.68 -12.03
N SER A 243 23.00 25.97 -12.12
CA SER A 243 23.69 26.13 -13.41
C SER A 243 23.92 24.77 -14.10
N ALA A 244 24.24 24.76 -15.40
CA ALA A 244 24.55 23.52 -16.12
C ALA A 244 25.68 22.71 -15.44
N ALA A 245 26.69 23.38 -14.89
CA ALA A 245 27.76 22.76 -14.12
C ALA A 245 27.29 22.14 -12.79
N GLN A 246 26.39 22.81 -12.06
CA GLN A 246 25.79 22.25 -10.83
C GLN A 246 24.83 21.10 -11.14
N VAL A 247 24.12 21.13 -12.27
CA VAL A 247 23.30 20.02 -12.77
C VAL A 247 24.19 18.81 -13.10
N ALA A 248 25.29 19.01 -13.83
CA ALA A 248 26.27 17.96 -14.11
C ALA A 248 26.87 17.35 -12.84
N GLU A 249 27.27 18.19 -11.87
CA GLU A 249 27.81 17.73 -10.59
C GLU A 249 26.76 16.97 -9.75
N CYS A 250 25.51 17.43 -9.74
CA CYS A 250 24.39 16.74 -9.11
C CYS A 250 24.21 15.32 -9.68
N TYR A 251 24.37 15.15 -11.01
CA TYR A 251 24.35 13.84 -11.64
C TYR A 251 25.52 12.95 -11.18
N LEU A 252 26.74 13.47 -11.17
CA LEU A 252 27.92 12.69 -10.76
C LEU A 252 27.85 12.26 -9.30
N ARG A 253 27.51 13.19 -8.39
CA ARG A 253 27.29 12.91 -6.95
C ARG A 253 26.28 11.77 -6.77
N LEU A 254 25.12 11.91 -7.41
CA LEU A 254 24.05 10.93 -7.32
C LEU A 254 24.49 9.56 -7.83
N LYS A 255 25.06 9.50 -9.04
CA LYS A 255 25.41 8.21 -9.66
C LYS A 255 26.54 7.51 -8.91
N SER A 256 27.54 8.24 -8.43
CA SER A 256 28.60 7.71 -7.58
C SER A 256 28.04 7.10 -6.28
N ALA A 257 27.08 7.78 -5.63
CA ALA A 257 26.43 7.30 -4.40
C ALA A 257 25.60 6.01 -4.58
N ILE A 258 25.32 5.58 -5.82
CA ILE A 258 24.66 4.30 -6.14
C ILE A 258 25.56 3.35 -6.97
N GLY A 259 26.88 3.50 -6.89
CA GLY A 259 27.85 2.59 -7.51
C GLY A 259 28.07 2.75 -9.01
N GLY A 260 27.56 3.84 -9.62
CA GLY A 260 27.82 4.20 -11.01
C GLY A 260 29.11 5.01 -11.20
N ASP A 261 29.86 4.73 -12.26
CA ASP A 261 31.12 5.40 -12.60
C ASP A 261 30.91 6.40 -13.76
N PHE A 262 30.11 7.44 -13.47
CA PHE A 262 29.80 8.52 -14.42
C PHE A 262 30.88 9.61 -14.40
N TYR A 263 31.14 10.20 -15.56
CA TYR A 263 32.04 11.36 -15.74
C TYR A 263 31.53 12.30 -16.83
N VAL A 264 31.99 13.55 -16.83
CA VAL A 264 31.72 14.52 -17.90
C VAL A 264 32.67 14.27 -19.07
N ILE A 265 32.10 14.18 -20.28
CA ILE A 265 32.82 14.19 -21.57
C ILE A 265 32.90 15.63 -22.10
N SER A 266 31.79 16.36 -22.08
CA SER A 266 31.74 17.80 -22.38
C SER A 266 30.63 18.50 -21.61
N LEU A 267 30.78 19.80 -21.39
CA LEU A 267 29.83 20.63 -20.65
C LEU A 267 29.90 22.07 -21.18
N ASP A 268 28.74 22.63 -21.46
CA ASP A 268 28.50 24.03 -21.80
C ASP A 268 27.14 24.47 -21.21
N ASP A 269 26.65 25.66 -21.56
CA ASP A 269 25.41 26.23 -21.00
C ASP A 269 24.11 25.60 -21.55
N ASP A 270 24.17 24.91 -22.70
CA ASP A 270 22.99 24.30 -23.36
C ASP A 270 23.07 22.78 -23.53
N ARG A 271 24.22 22.16 -23.24
CA ARG A 271 24.48 20.73 -23.36
C ARG A 271 25.42 20.20 -22.27
N ILE A 272 25.09 19.01 -21.76
CA ILE A 272 25.94 18.18 -20.90
C ILE A 272 26.10 16.83 -21.59
N VAL A 273 27.32 16.32 -21.74
CA VAL A 273 27.59 14.97 -22.24
C VAL A 273 28.33 14.18 -21.16
N LEU A 274 27.81 13.00 -20.84
CA LEU A 274 28.31 12.14 -19.77
C LEU A 274 28.71 10.78 -20.34
N GLY A 275 29.85 10.26 -19.90
CA GLY A 275 30.23 8.85 -20.04
C GLY A 275 29.92 8.08 -18.76
N ASN A 276 29.80 6.75 -18.83
CA ASN A 276 29.64 5.89 -17.67
C ASN A 276 30.18 4.46 -17.88
N ARG A 277 31.25 4.10 -17.17
CA ARG A 277 31.92 2.79 -17.28
C ARG A 277 31.31 1.68 -16.43
N ARG A 278 30.47 2.02 -15.45
CA ARG A 278 29.84 1.05 -14.54
C ARG A 278 28.38 1.39 -14.33
N CYS A 279 27.47 0.53 -14.78
CA CYS A 279 26.06 0.73 -14.48
C CYS A 279 25.80 0.48 -12.97
N PRO A 280 25.02 1.32 -12.27
CA PRO A 280 24.49 1.01 -10.92
C PRO A 280 23.77 -0.34 -10.80
N PHE A 281 23.27 -0.88 -11.92
CA PHE A 281 22.62 -2.18 -12.00
C PHE A 281 23.57 -3.33 -12.38
N GLY A 282 24.87 -3.05 -12.60
CA GLY A 282 25.83 -4.00 -13.18
C GLY A 282 25.41 -4.49 -14.58
N ASP A 283 26.08 -5.53 -15.10
CA ASP A 283 25.70 -6.15 -16.38
C ASP A 283 24.29 -6.75 -16.41
N THR A 284 23.69 -6.99 -15.23
CA THR A 284 22.35 -7.56 -15.13
C THR A 284 21.27 -6.66 -15.75
N VAL A 285 21.56 -5.37 -15.93
CA VAL A 285 20.73 -4.39 -16.66
C VAL A 285 20.45 -4.80 -18.12
N ARG A 286 21.31 -5.63 -18.72
CA ARG A 286 21.10 -6.24 -20.06
C ARG A 286 19.83 -7.12 -20.13
N ARG A 287 19.22 -7.44 -18.97
CA ARG A 287 17.97 -8.23 -18.83
C ARG A 287 16.71 -7.37 -18.71
N ALA A 288 16.87 -6.06 -18.52
CA ALA A 288 15.77 -5.10 -18.43
C ALA A 288 16.23 -3.72 -18.97
N PRO A 289 16.44 -3.56 -20.30
CA PRO A 289 16.97 -2.33 -20.89
C PRO A 289 16.10 -1.09 -20.60
N ALA A 290 14.80 -1.29 -20.33
CA ALA A 290 13.90 -0.25 -19.82
C ALA A 290 14.44 0.46 -18.56
N LEU A 291 15.31 -0.14 -17.73
CA LEU A 291 15.94 0.53 -16.59
C LEU A 291 16.84 1.72 -16.97
N CYS A 292 17.35 1.78 -18.21
CA CYS A 292 18.04 2.99 -18.70
C CYS A 292 17.10 4.21 -18.71
N ARG A 293 15.79 3.99 -18.91
CA ARG A 293 14.75 5.03 -18.89
C ARG A 293 14.66 5.75 -17.54
N MET A 294 15.01 5.06 -16.44
CA MET A 294 15.08 5.66 -15.09
C MET A 294 16.20 6.69 -14.99
N THR A 295 17.34 6.44 -15.66
CA THR A 295 18.45 7.39 -15.68
C THR A 295 18.12 8.61 -16.52
N SER A 296 17.49 8.42 -17.69
CA SER A 296 17.08 9.55 -18.51
C SER A 296 15.97 10.39 -17.86
N SER A 297 15.04 9.80 -17.08
CA SER A 297 14.01 10.57 -16.38
C SER A 297 14.52 11.30 -15.13
N VAL A 298 15.46 10.72 -14.38
CA VAL A 298 16.18 11.44 -13.30
C VAL A 298 16.90 12.67 -13.88
N PHE A 299 17.74 12.46 -14.90
CA PHE A 299 18.52 13.55 -15.49
C PHE A 299 17.62 14.62 -16.12
N GLY A 300 16.70 14.19 -16.98
CA GLY A 300 15.78 15.07 -17.68
C GLY A 300 14.84 15.85 -16.77
N GLY A 301 14.36 15.25 -15.68
CA GLY A 301 13.54 15.93 -14.68
C GLY A 301 14.29 17.04 -13.95
N ILE A 302 15.53 16.78 -13.52
CA ILE A 302 16.40 17.77 -12.86
C ILE A 302 16.74 18.91 -13.84
N ALA A 303 17.16 18.59 -15.06
CA ALA A 303 17.49 19.60 -16.07
C ALA A 303 16.26 20.44 -16.45
N ALA A 304 15.08 19.84 -16.61
CA ALA A 304 13.87 20.57 -16.96
C ALA A 304 13.39 21.50 -15.84
N ARG A 305 13.52 21.13 -14.55
CA ARG A 305 13.19 22.05 -13.43
C ARG A 305 14.11 23.27 -13.37
N ASN A 306 15.38 23.12 -13.75
CA ASN A 306 16.37 24.20 -13.69
C ASN A 306 16.44 25.05 -14.98
N HIS A 307 16.25 24.46 -16.15
CA HIS A 307 16.36 25.13 -17.47
C HIS A 307 15.02 25.25 -18.21
N GLY A 308 13.90 24.88 -17.58
CA GLY A 308 12.51 24.94 -18.10
C GLY A 308 12.16 23.81 -19.08
N ALA A 309 13.12 23.32 -19.85
CA ALA A 309 13.00 22.16 -20.73
C ALA A 309 14.33 21.40 -20.78
N ALA A 310 14.25 20.10 -21.05
CA ALA A 310 15.41 19.24 -21.26
C ALA A 310 15.10 18.12 -22.26
N VAL A 311 16.13 17.62 -22.94
CA VAL A 311 16.07 16.40 -23.75
C VAL A 311 17.22 15.50 -23.34
N VAL A 312 16.96 14.21 -23.14
CA VAL A 312 18.00 13.22 -22.85
C VAL A 312 18.07 12.19 -23.98
N LEU A 313 19.22 12.15 -24.64
CA LEU A 313 19.62 11.14 -25.60
C LEU A 313 20.46 10.09 -24.87
N LEU A 314 20.23 8.82 -25.19
CA LEU A 314 20.96 7.67 -24.66
C LEU A 314 21.71 7.04 -25.83
N ASP A 315 22.84 7.64 -26.18
CA ASP A 315 23.58 7.38 -27.41
C ASP A 315 24.19 5.97 -27.40
N GLU A 316 24.79 5.60 -26.26
CA GLU A 316 25.33 4.25 -25.98
C GLU A 316 24.84 3.76 -24.61
N ARG A 317 24.64 2.45 -24.44
CA ARG A 317 24.15 1.81 -23.21
C ARG A 317 24.74 0.42 -23.02
N ILE A 318 25.42 0.22 -21.88
CA ILE A 318 25.79 -1.12 -21.33
C ILE A 318 24.60 -2.11 -21.36
N ALA A 319 23.36 -1.62 -21.22
CA ALA A 319 22.14 -2.43 -21.26
C ALA A 319 21.76 -3.01 -22.63
N VAL A 320 22.29 -2.49 -23.75
CA VAL A 320 22.02 -3.04 -25.10
C VAL A 320 23.23 -3.75 -25.71
N GLY A 321 24.43 -3.55 -25.17
CA GLY A 321 25.65 -4.23 -25.63
C GLY A 321 26.93 -3.49 -25.29
N ASP A 322 26.87 -2.16 -25.34
CA ASP A 322 27.99 -1.24 -25.43
C ASP A 322 28.99 -1.32 -24.25
N PRO A 323 30.27 -0.96 -24.46
CA PRO A 323 31.30 -1.09 -23.42
C PRO A 323 31.13 -0.10 -22.26
N GLU A 324 30.60 1.09 -22.54
CA GLU A 324 30.18 2.09 -21.57
C GLU A 324 28.81 2.67 -21.98
N CYS A 325 28.27 3.62 -21.21
CA CYS A 325 27.12 4.42 -21.65
C CYS A 325 27.56 5.84 -22.01
N GLN A 326 27.05 6.38 -23.12
CA GLN A 326 27.11 7.81 -23.42
C GLN A 326 25.70 8.41 -23.32
N VAL A 327 25.59 9.52 -22.60
CA VAL A 327 24.33 10.23 -22.34
C VAL A 327 24.49 11.72 -22.64
N THR A 328 23.80 12.21 -23.67
CA THR A 328 23.71 13.64 -23.98
C THR A 328 22.44 14.22 -23.35
N VAL A 329 22.56 15.26 -22.53
CA VAL A 329 21.47 16.05 -21.96
C VAL A 329 21.50 17.44 -22.59
N LEU A 330 20.51 17.76 -23.42
CA LEU A 330 20.28 19.12 -23.94
C LEU A 330 19.39 19.89 -22.97
N LEU A 331 19.63 21.20 -22.87
CA LEU A 331 18.99 22.11 -21.92
C LEU A 331 18.22 23.22 -22.67
N GLY A 332 17.24 23.82 -22.00
CA GLY A 332 16.68 25.12 -22.38
C GLY A 332 16.18 25.22 -23.83
N ALA A 333 16.84 26.04 -24.64
CA ALA A 333 16.45 26.29 -26.03
C ALA A 333 16.80 25.10 -26.95
N SER A 334 18.00 24.55 -26.83
CA SER A 334 18.46 23.39 -27.60
C SER A 334 17.59 22.16 -27.35
N ALA A 335 17.13 21.98 -26.09
CA ALA A 335 16.12 20.97 -25.74
C ALA A 335 14.75 21.17 -26.41
N ARG A 336 14.31 22.42 -26.63
CA ARG A 336 13.00 22.71 -27.24
C ARG A 336 12.99 22.46 -28.76
N ASN A 337 14.15 22.56 -29.40
CA ASN A 337 14.28 22.48 -30.86
C ASN A 337 14.73 21.09 -31.36
N ASN A 338 15.18 20.19 -30.48
CA ASN A 338 15.62 18.85 -30.87
C ASN A 338 14.43 17.96 -31.28
N PRO A 339 14.52 17.15 -32.37
CA PRO A 339 13.41 16.32 -32.84
C PRO A 339 13.36 14.90 -32.24
N GLY A 340 14.30 14.53 -31.36
CA GLY A 340 14.41 13.16 -30.83
C GLY A 340 14.94 13.08 -29.40
N GLY A 341 15.12 11.84 -28.92
CA GLY A 341 15.45 11.56 -27.52
C GLY A 341 14.22 11.64 -26.61
N HIS A 342 14.43 11.53 -25.30
CA HIS A 342 13.36 11.65 -24.32
C HIS A 342 13.18 13.11 -23.92
N HIS A 343 11.97 13.66 -24.10
CA HIS A 343 11.65 15.06 -23.79
C HIS A 343 11.14 15.25 -22.36
N TYR A 344 11.52 16.37 -21.75
CA TYR A 344 11.09 16.80 -20.42
C TYR A 344 10.80 18.30 -20.43
N ARG A 345 9.78 18.70 -19.68
CA ARG A 345 9.35 20.09 -19.49
C ARG A 345 9.14 20.31 -18.00
N GLN A 346 9.40 21.52 -17.51
CA GLN A 346 8.97 21.88 -16.16
C GLN A 346 7.43 21.77 -16.10
N GLY A 347 6.92 21.05 -15.09
CA GLY A 347 5.49 21.07 -14.79
C GLY A 347 5.07 22.49 -14.38
N SER A 348 3.91 22.92 -14.88
CA SER A 348 3.29 24.22 -14.57
C SER A 348 2.81 24.29 -13.13
#